data_AF-A0A8I1IHM7-F1
#
_entry.id   AF-A0A8I1IHM7-F1
#
_cell.length_a   1.000
_cell.length_b   1.000
_cell.length_c   1.000
_cell.angle_alpha   90.00
_cell.angle_beta   90.00
_cell.angle_gamma   90.00
#
_symmetry.space_group_name_H-M   'P 1'
#
loop_
_entity.id
_entity.type
_entity.pdbx_description
1 polymer ?
#
loop_
_entity_poly.entity_id
_entity_poly.type
_entity_poly.pdbx_seq_one_letter_code
_entity_poly.pdbx_strand_id
1 'polypeptide(L)'
;EPVNPIHAEDLAAIVADCLASPPPRDRAWEVGGPETVTQAGYLALLRRWLGLRPAPFLHLPRPLARAAGRLGDALRMGPVSATFIAMLDSGTVARATPLLDHVAARPAPVSRFVLRRPAGTQDLWAARLYLLKPLIRLTLAALWIASGLLGLFTPAATVEARLGLAAPWLIPAARLFGLIDLAIAMALLRNLWPVRLALIQIALVAGYTAGLTLLAPQLWLDPFGGLLKNLPILALLLVHLALAEER
;
A
#
# COMPACT_ATOMS: atom_id res chain seq x y z
N GLU A 1 -0.11 16.69 -17.72
CA GLU A 1 0.48 16.04 -18.90
C GLU A 1 -0.56 15.27 -19.72
N PRO A 2 -0.45 15.27 -21.07
CA PRO A 2 -1.23 14.40 -21.96
C PRO A 2 -0.71 12.97 -21.96
N VAL A 3 -1.60 12.00 -22.22
CA VAL A 3 -1.34 10.55 -22.27
C VAL A 3 -2.25 9.91 -23.33
N ASN A 4 -1.81 8.85 -24.02
CA ASN A 4 -2.65 8.08 -24.95
C ASN A 4 -2.67 6.57 -24.59
N PRO A 5 -3.48 6.16 -23.60
CA PRO A 5 -3.49 4.79 -23.08
C PRO A 5 -3.93 3.79 -24.15
N ILE A 6 -3.31 2.61 -24.16
CA ILE A 6 -3.69 1.48 -25.01
C ILE A 6 -4.16 0.30 -24.16
N HIS A 7 -5.17 -0.43 -24.63
CA HIS A 7 -5.62 -1.66 -23.99
C HIS A 7 -4.61 -2.80 -24.20
N ALA A 8 -4.39 -3.65 -23.19
CA ALA A 8 -3.41 -4.73 -23.27
C ALA A 8 -3.69 -5.73 -24.41
N GLU A 9 -4.96 -6.06 -24.66
CA GLU A 9 -5.33 -6.95 -25.78
C GLU A 9 -5.09 -6.30 -27.14
N ASP A 10 -5.33 -4.99 -27.27
CA ASP A 10 -5.09 -4.28 -28.53
C ASP A 10 -3.57 -4.19 -28.79
N LEU A 11 -2.77 -3.98 -27.74
CA LEU A 11 -1.31 -4.05 -27.82
C LEU A 11 -0.85 -5.46 -28.22
N ALA A 12 -1.43 -6.51 -27.63
CA ALA A 12 -1.10 -7.90 -27.99
C ALA A 12 -1.42 -8.19 -29.46
N ALA A 13 -2.55 -7.70 -29.98
CA ALA A 13 -2.90 -7.83 -31.39
C ALA A 13 -1.91 -7.11 -32.30
N ILE A 14 -1.49 -5.88 -31.96
CA ILE A 14 -0.45 -5.14 -32.71
C ILE A 14 0.86 -5.91 -32.72
N VAL A 15 1.28 -6.47 -31.58
CA VAL A 15 2.50 -7.29 -31.48
C VAL A 15 2.37 -8.55 -32.36
N ALA A 16 1.23 -9.23 -32.34
CA ALA A 16 0.98 -10.40 -33.18
C ALA A 16 1.08 -10.06 -34.68
N ASP A 17 0.50 -8.93 -35.11
CA ASP A 17 0.60 -8.44 -36.48
C ASP A 17 2.05 -8.11 -36.87
N CYS A 18 2.81 -7.48 -35.98
CA CYS A 18 4.24 -7.20 -36.21
C CYS A 18 5.08 -8.48 -36.32
N LEU A 19 4.68 -9.57 -35.69
CA LEU A 19 5.36 -10.86 -35.84
C LEU A 19 5.00 -11.54 -37.17
N ALA A 20 3.75 -11.41 -37.61
CA ALA A 20 3.30 -11.96 -38.89
C ALA A 20 3.79 -11.15 -40.10
N SER A 21 3.88 -9.83 -39.98
CA SER A 21 4.35 -8.90 -41.01
C SER A 21 5.29 -7.86 -40.36
N PRO A 22 6.59 -8.19 -40.26
CA PRO A 22 7.54 -7.34 -39.55
C PRO A 22 7.67 -5.93 -40.16
N PRO A 23 7.47 -4.87 -39.36
CA PRO A 23 7.76 -3.51 -39.81
C PRO A 23 9.28 -3.32 -39.99
N PRO A 24 9.71 -2.23 -40.65
CA PRO A 24 11.13 -1.90 -40.77
C PRO A 24 11.84 -1.92 -39.41
N ARG A 25 13.04 -2.52 -39.38
CA ARG A 25 13.87 -2.66 -38.17
C ARG A 25 14.88 -1.52 -38.01
N ASP A 26 14.58 -0.35 -38.57
CA ASP A 26 15.45 0.83 -38.60
C ASP A 26 15.30 1.72 -37.35
N ARG A 27 14.26 1.50 -36.55
CA ARG A 27 13.92 2.30 -35.37
C ARG A 27 13.16 1.49 -34.33
N ALA A 28 13.07 2.04 -33.12
CA ALA A 28 12.10 1.60 -32.12
C ALA A 28 10.72 2.19 -32.47
N TRP A 29 9.69 1.34 -32.50
CA TRP A 29 8.32 1.76 -32.76
C TRP A 29 7.59 2.05 -31.45
N GLU A 30 6.97 3.22 -31.36
CA GLU A 30 6.13 3.62 -30.24
C GLU A 30 4.70 3.10 -30.47
N VAL A 31 4.04 2.62 -29.42
CA VAL A 31 2.66 2.13 -29.48
C VAL A 31 1.83 2.87 -28.44
N GLY A 32 0.67 3.38 -28.84
CA GLY A 32 -0.25 4.11 -27.99
C GLY A 32 -1.68 4.01 -28.51
N GLY A 33 -2.62 4.41 -27.68
CA GLY A 33 -4.03 4.46 -28.06
C GLY A 33 -4.33 5.58 -29.05
N PRO A 34 -5.47 5.51 -29.75
CA PRO A 34 -5.88 6.52 -30.73
C PRO A 34 -6.43 7.80 -30.07
N GLU A 35 -6.76 7.75 -28.77
CA GLU A 35 -7.35 8.87 -28.03
C GLU A 35 -6.30 9.45 -27.08
N THR A 36 -5.94 10.72 -27.28
CA THR A 36 -5.08 11.47 -26.35
C THR A 36 -5.95 12.19 -25.32
N VAL A 37 -5.72 11.89 -24.05
CA VAL A 37 -6.42 12.49 -22.91
C VAL A 37 -5.43 13.16 -21.96
N THR A 38 -5.88 14.07 -21.12
CA THR A 38 -5.04 14.56 -20.02
C THR A 38 -4.98 13.51 -18.91
N GLN A 39 -3.90 13.47 -18.12
CA GLN A 39 -3.81 12.61 -16.95
C GLN A 39 -4.98 12.82 -15.98
N ALA A 40 -5.39 14.08 -15.75
CA ALA A 40 -6.57 14.39 -14.96
C ALA A 40 -7.87 13.85 -15.60
N GLY A 41 -8.01 13.99 -16.92
CA GLY A 41 -9.13 13.43 -17.69
C GLY A 41 -9.19 11.91 -17.61
N TYR A 42 -8.05 11.23 -17.68
CA TYR A 42 -7.95 9.78 -17.53
C TYR A 42 -8.34 9.33 -16.12
N LEU A 43 -7.85 10.00 -15.07
CA LEU A 43 -8.26 9.72 -13.69
C LEU A 43 -9.77 9.95 -13.48
N ALA A 44 -10.33 11.02 -14.07
CA ALA A 44 -11.77 11.27 -14.02
C ALA A 44 -12.57 10.16 -14.73
N LEU A 45 -12.07 9.67 -15.87
CA LEU A 45 -12.67 8.54 -16.58
C LEU A 45 -12.65 7.26 -15.74
N LEU A 46 -11.50 6.88 -15.17
CA LEU A 46 -11.39 5.70 -14.30
C LEU A 46 -12.30 5.82 -13.06
N ARG A 47 -12.42 7.02 -12.49
CA ARG A 47 -13.28 7.28 -11.35
C ARG A 47 -14.77 7.10 -11.70
N ARG A 48 -15.20 7.57 -12.89
CA ARG A 48 -16.56 7.29 -13.40
C ARG A 48 -16.77 5.82 -13.71
N TRP A 49 -15.77 5.15 -14.28
CA TRP A 49 -15.80 3.71 -14.55
C TRP A 49 -16.00 2.89 -13.26
N LEU A 50 -15.38 3.30 -12.16
CA LEU A 50 -15.60 2.73 -10.82
C LEU A 50 -16.99 3.09 -10.20
N GLY A 51 -17.84 3.85 -10.88
CA GLY A 51 -19.11 4.32 -10.35
C GLY A 51 -18.99 5.37 -9.23
N LEU A 52 -17.82 6.01 -9.08
CA LEU A 52 -17.58 7.02 -8.05
C LEU A 52 -17.96 8.42 -8.54
N ARG A 53 -18.52 9.23 -7.63
CA ARG A 53 -18.83 10.65 -7.91
C ARG A 53 -17.56 11.44 -8.26
N PRO A 54 -17.63 12.48 -9.10
CA PRO A 54 -16.50 13.38 -9.36
C PRO A 54 -15.84 13.87 -8.06
N ALA A 55 -14.52 14.04 -8.09
CA ALA A 55 -13.74 14.53 -6.95
C ALA A 55 -12.82 15.68 -7.39
N PRO A 56 -12.52 16.62 -6.48
CA PRO A 56 -11.57 17.69 -6.77
C PRO A 56 -10.17 17.12 -6.99
N PHE A 57 -9.42 17.75 -7.89
CA PHE A 57 -8.02 17.44 -8.13
C PHE A 57 -7.13 18.27 -7.20
N LEU A 58 -6.29 17.58 -6.42
CA LEU A 58 -5.23 18.22 -5.65
C LEU A 58 -3.95 18.18 -6.46
N HIS A 59 -3.40 19.37 -6.74
CA HIS A 59 -2.15 19.49 -7.48
C HIS A 59 -0.99 19.46 -6.48
N LEU A 60 -0.13 18.44 -6.61
CA LEU A 60 1.03 18.28 -5.74
C LEU A 60 2.23 19.03 -6.34
N PRO A 61 2.87 19.95 -5.60
CA PRO A 61 4.12 20.56 -6.07
C PRO A 61 5.19 19.50 -6.34
N ARG A 62 5.93 19.64 -7.44
CA ARG A 62 6.96 18.66 -7.86
C ARG A 62 7.97 18.29 -6.76
N PRO A 63 8.48 19.22 -5.92
CA PRO A 63 9.39 18.86 -4.84
C PRO A 63 8.75 17.90 -3.83
N LEU A 64 7.48 18.11 -3.50
CA LEU A 64 6.73 17.27 -2.56
C LEU A 64 6.44 15.88 -3.17
N ALA A 65 6.12 15.83 -4.46
CA ALA A 65 5.97 14.57 -5.19
C ALA A 65 7.26 13.73 -5.18
N ARG A 66 8.41 14.35 -5.43
CA ARG A 66 9.72 13.69 -5.41
C ARG A 66 10.11 13.22 -4.01
N ALA A 67 9.83 14.03 -2.98
CA ALA A 67 10.05 13.64 -1.59
C ALA A 67 9.19 12.42 -1.21
N ALA A 68 7.90 12.43 -1.59
CA ALA A 68 7.01 11.29 -1.39
C ALA A 68 7.52 10.03 -2.10
N GLY A 69 7.99 10.14 -3.34
CA GLY A 69 8.61 9.04 -4.08
C GLY A 69 9.81 8.41 -3.36
N ARG A 70 10.75 9.24 -2.89
CA ARG A 70 11.94 8.77 -2.15
C ARG A 70 11.58 8.12 -0.81
N LEU A 71 10.62 8.72 -0.09
CA LEU A 71 10.12 8.14 1.15
C LEU A 71 9.43 6.79 0.89
N GLY A 72 8.70 6.71 -0.21
CA GLY A 72 8.08 5.47 -0.69
C GLY A 72 9.09 4.37 -0.98
N ASP A 73 10.21 4.69 -1.64
CA ASP A 73 11.30 3.73 -1.85
C ASP A 73 11.96 3.29 -0.54
N ALA A 74 12.26 4.24 0.35
CA ALA A 74 12.90 3.97 1.64
C ALA A 74 12.05 3.05 2.53
N LEU A 75 10.72 3.23 2.48
CA LEU A 75 9.75 2.45 3.23
C LEU A 75 9.20 1.26 2.45
N ARG A 76 9.60 1.03 1.20
CA ARG A 76 9.01 0.01 0.31
C ARG A 76 7.48 0.12 0.25
N MET A 77 6.97 1.33 0.06
CA MET A 77 5.56 1.60 -0.17
C MET A 77 5.29 1.42 -1.67
N GLY A 78 5.10 0.17 -2.09
CA GLY A 78 4.93 -0.25 -3.49
C GLY A 78 4.38 0.79 -4.49
N PRO A 79 3.22 1.43 -4.25
CA PRO A 79 2.61 2.35 -5.21
C PRO A 79 3.28 3.73 -5.36
N VAL A 80 4.11 4.13 -4.40
CA VAL A 80 4.77 5.43 -4.36
C VAL A 80 6.26 5.16 -4.45
N SER A 81 6.87 5.47 -5.59
CA SER A 81 8.30 5.30 -5.82
C SER A 81 8.87 6.49 -6.57
N ALA A 82 10.17 6.77 -6.41
CA ALA A 82 10.82 7.81 -7.18
C ALA A 82 10.72 7.53 -8.69
N THR A 83 10.77 6.25 -9.09
CA THR A 83 10.61 5.81 -10.48
C THR A 83 9.24 6.16 -11.04
N PHE A 84 8.16 5.89 -10.31
CA PHE A 84 6.81 6.22 -10.76
C PHE A 84 6.63 7.74 -10.92
N ILE A 85 7.14 8.54 -9.97
CA ILE A 85 7.10 10.00 -10.06
C ILE A 85 7.91 10.52 -11.24
N ALA A 86 9.10 9.95 -11.49
CA ALA A 86 9.92 10.32 -12.64
C ALA A 86 9.25 9.95 -13.98
N MET A 87 8.56 8.82 -14.05
CA MET A 87 7.79 8.40 -15.23
C MET A 87 6.61 9.34 -15.52
N LEU A 88 5.97 9.88 -14.48
CA LEU A 88 4.92 10.90 -14.68
C LEU A 88 5.49 12.22 -15.24
N ASP A 89 6.73 12.56 -14.90
CA ASP A 89 7.42 13.77 -15.39
C ASP A 89 7.86 13.63 -16.88
N SER A 90 8.07 12.42 -17.41
CA SER A 90 8.68 12.20 -18.73
C SER A 90 7.73 12.34 -19.93
N GLY A 91 6.42 12.53 -19.70
CA GLY A 91 5.39 12.51 -20.75
C GLY A 91 5.21 11.11 -21.34
N THR A 92 3.97 10.70 -21.61
CA THR A 92 3.67 9.33 -22.06
C THR A 92 2.81 9.31 -23.32
N VAL A 93 2.98 10.29 -24.21
CA VAL A 93 2.30 10.30 -25.51
C VAL A 93 3.16 9.59 -26.54
N ALA A 94 2.70 8.42 -26.99
CA ALA A 94 3.33 7.65 -28.03
C ALA A 94 2.89 8.10 -29.44
N ARG A 95 3.83 8.23 -30.37
CA ARG A 95 3.57 8.45 -31.80
C ARG A 95 3.26 7.12 -32.50
N ALA A 96 2.04 6.63 -32.30
CA ALA A 96 1.61 5.32 -32.79
C ALA A 96 1.31 5.26 -34.29
N THR A 97 0.98 6.39 -34.93
CA THR A 97 0.49 6.44 -36.33
C THR A 97 1.40 5.69 -37.32
N PRO A 98 2.74 5.91 -37.32
CA PRO A 98 3.62 5.26 -38.29
C PRO A 98 3.65 3.72 -38.19
N LEU A 99 3.44 3.17 -36.98
CA LEU A 99 3.37 1.71 -36.80
C LEU A 99 1.99 1.19 -37.23
N LEU A 100 0.92 1.91 -36.91
CA LEU A 100 -0.46 1.48 -37.20
C LEU A 100 -0.73 1.32 -38.71
N ASP A 101 0.07 1.98 -39.56
CA ASP A 101 0.05 1.81 -41.01
C ASP A 101 0.58 0.43 -41.47
N HIS A 102 1.36 -0.25 -40.62
CA HIS A 102 1.98 -1.55 -40.92
C HIS A 102 1.25 -2.75 -40.31
N VAL A 103 0.23 -2.52 -39.48
CA VAL A 103 -0.53 -3.57 -38.78
C VAL A 103 -2.01 -3.51 -39.13
N ALA A 104 -2.72 -4.62 -38.96
CA ALA A 104 -4.17 -4.70 -39.21
C ALA A 104 -4.97 -4.26 -37.97
N ALA A 105 -4.44 -4.51 -36.78
CA ALA A 105 -5.04 -4.16 -35.51
C ALA A 105 -5.34 -2.65 -35.43
N ARG A 106 -6.53 -2.33 -34.90
CA ARG A 106 -6.98 -0.96 -34.67
C ARG A 106 -7.31 -0.81 -33.18
N PRO A 107 -6.42 -0.21 -32.38
CA PRO A 107 -6.66 -0.06 -30.96
C PRO A 107 -7.90 0.79 -30.71
N ALA A 108 -8.68 0.43 -29.69
CA ALA A 108 -9.86 1.19 -29.33
C ALA A 108 -9.49 2.46 -28.54
N PRO A 109 -10.29 3.52 -28.63
CA PRO A 109 -10.15 4.69 -27.77
C PRO A 109 -10.39 4.33 -26.30
N VAL A 110 -9.74 5.05 -25.39
CA VAL A 110 -9.81 4.79 -23.94
C VAL A 110 -11.22 4.94 -23.38
N SER A 111 -11.99 5.88 -23.91
CA SER A 111 -13.42 6.05 -23.65
C SER A 111 -14.26 4.80 -23.95
N ARG A 112 -13.81 3.92 -24.87
CA ARG A 112 -14.51 2.70 -25.26
C ARG A 112 -13.95 1.45 -24.60
N PHE A 113 -12.62 1.28 -24.56
CA PHE A 113 -12.07 0.02 -24.05
C PHE A 113 -12.31 -0.17 -22.56
N VAL A 114 -12.40 0.90 -21.76
CA VAL A 114 -12.75 0.79 -20.33
C VAL A 114 -14.13 0.18 -20.12
N LEU A 115 -15.03 0.28 -21.11
CA LEU A 115 -16.37 -0.31 -21.05
C LEU A 115 -16.41 -1.79 -21.46
N ARG A 116 -15.34 -2.33 -22.07
CA ARG A 116 -15.26 -3.76 -22.43
C ARG A 116 -15.32 -4.66 -21.20
N ARG A 117 -14.76 -4.18 -20.08
CA ARG A 117 -14.84 -4.81 -18.75
C ARG A 117 -15.39 -3.80 -17.75
N PRO A 118 -16.70 -3.78 -17.50
CA PRO A 118 -17.29 -2.92 -16.47
C PRO A 118 -16.64 -3.16 -15.10
N ALA A 119 -16.51 -2.11 -14.29
CA ALA A 119 -15.92 -2.23 -12.96
C ALA A 119 -16.78 -3.12 -12.06
N GLY A 120 -16.13 -4.02 -11.33
CA GLY A 120 -16.72 -4.82 -10.28
C GLY A 120 -16.35 -4.33 -8.88
N THR A 121 -16.90 -5.01 -7.87
CA THR A 121 -16.56 -4.79 -6.46
C THR A 121 -15.06 -4.93 -6.18
N GLN A 122 -14.38 -5.84 -6.89
CA GLN A 122 -12.94 -6.06 -6.76
C GLN A 122 -12.12 -4.82 -7.15
N ASP A 123 -12.47 -4.15 -8.25
CA ASP A 123 -11.76 -2.95 -8.71
C ASP A 123 -11.94 -1.79 -7.72
N LEU A 124 -13.13 -1.65 -7.14
CA LEU A 124 -13.42 -0.68 -6.09
C LEU A 124 -12.64 -0.95 -4.81
N TRP A 125 -12.56 -2.22 -4.39
CA TRP A 125 -11.81 -2.63 -3.21
C TRP A 125 -10.32 -2.40 -3.42
N ALA A 126 -9.78 -2.79 -4.59
CA ALA A 126 -8.40 -2.52 -4.95
C ALA A 126 -8.09 -1.03 -4.88
N ALA A 127 -8.91 -0.17 -5.50
CA ALA A 127 -8.71 1.29 -5.48
C ALA A 127 -8.72 1.89 -4.07
N ARG A 128 -9.59 1.40 -3.17
CA ARG A 128 -9.66 1.86 -1.78
C ARG A 128 -8.50 1.35 -0.94
N LEU A 129 -8.19 0.06 -1.03
CA LEU A 129 -7.18 -0.60 -0.21
C LEU A 129 -5.76 -0.23 -0.61
N TYR A 130 -5.57 0.25 -1.84
CA TYR A 130 -4.28 0.65 -2.40
C TYR A 130 -3.47 1.58 -1.48
N LEU A 131 -4.10 2.64 -0.95
CA LEU A 131 -3.45 3.58 -0.02
C LEU A 131 -3.62 3.19 1.44
N LEU A 132 -4.60 2.35 1.78
CA LEU A 132 -4.79 1.85 3.14
C LEU A 132 -3.69 0.85 3.53
N LYS A 133 -3.18 0.04 2.61
CA LYS A 133 -2.10 -0.93 2.88
C LYS A 133 -0.85 -0.29 3.53
N PRO A 134 -0.23 0.76 2.95
CA PRO A 134 0.90 1.43 3.61
C PRO A 134 0.48 2.14 4.90
N LEU A 135 -0.72 2.74 4.96
CA LEU A 135 -1.22 3.41 6.16
C LEU A 135 -1.37 2.45 7.36
N ILE A 136 -1.91 1.26 7.12
CA ILE A 136 -2.05 0.21 8.14
C ILE A 136 -0.67 -0.17 8.67
N ARG A 137 0.28 -0.44 7.77
CA ARG A 137 1.65 -0.82 8.15
C ARG A 137 2.35 0.26 8.97
N LEU A 138 2.21 1.53 8.58
CA LEU A 138 2.80 2.65 9.32
C LEU A 138 2.13 2.88 10.68
N THR A 139 0.80 2.72 10.76
CA THR A 139 0.06 2.77 12.02
C THR A 139 0.53 1.69 12.98
N LEU A 140 0.68 0.45 12.50
CA LEU A 140 1.21 -0.66 13.29
C LEU A 140 2.65 -0.36 13.74
N ALA A 141 3.52 0.09 12.84
CA ALA A 141 4.90 0.44 13.18
C ALA A 141 4.96 1.53 14.26
N ALA A 142 4.14 2.58 14.16
CA ALA A 142 4.05 3.63 15.16
C ALA A 142 3.60 3.09 16.53
N LEU A 143 2.63 2.17 16.55
CA LEU A 143 2.17 1.50 17.76
C LEU A 143 3.29 0.70 18.43
N TRP A 144 4.04 -0.10 17.66
CA TRP A 144 5.17 -0.88 18.19
C TRP A 144 6.35 0.01 18.62
N ILE A 145 6.62 1.12 17.94
CA ILE A 145 7.62 2.11 18.38
C ILE A 145 7.22 2.67 19.73
N ALA A 146 5.97 3.15 19.87
CA ALA A 146 5.48 3.72 21.12
C ALA A 146 5.56 2.70 22.26
N SER A 147 5.11 1.45 22.02
CA SER A 147 5.19 0.36 23.00
C SER A 147 6.64 0.04 23.38
N GLY A 148 7.53 -0.05 22.39
CA GLY A 148 8.95 -0.32 22.60
C GLY A 148 9.66 0.75 23.42
N LEU A 149 9.40 2.02 23.11
CA LEU A 149 9.94 3.15 23.88
C LEU A 149 9.40 3.16 25.32
N LEU A 150 8.10 2.89 25.52
CA LEU A 150 7.55 2.77 26.87
C LEU A 150 8.18 1.59 27.63
N GLY A 151 8.36 0.44 26.99
CA GLY A 151 9.04 -0.72 27.57
C GLY A 151 10.49 -0.41 27.97
N LEU A 152 11.21 0.40 27.18
CA LEU A 152 12.61 0.78 27.43
C LEU A 152 12.80 1.91 28.44
N PHE A 153 11.87 2.84 28.54
CA PHE A 153 12.08 4.09 29.29
C PHE A 153 11.13 4.29 30.47
N THR A 154 10.06 3.49 30.62
CA THR A 154 9.18 3.61 31.81
C THR A 154 9.99 3.29 33.08
N PRO A 155 9.97 4.16 34.10
CA PRO A 155 10.66 3.92 35.36
C PRO A 155 10.08 2.72 36.13
N ALA A 156 10.93 2.03 36.88
CA ALA A 156 10.52 0.83 37.60
C ALA A 156 9.42 1.08 38.62
N ALA A 157 9.58 2.15 39.40
CA ALA A 157 8.60 2.59 40.39
C ALA A 157 7.20 2.81 39.79
N THR A 158 7.10 3.26 38.53
CA THR A 158 5.81 3.45 37.85
C THR A 158 5.13 2.13 37.49
N VAL A 159 5.90 1.11 37.08
CA VAL A 159 5.36 -0.21 36.74
C VAL A 159 4.97 -0.97 38.00
N GLU A 160 5.84 -0.96 39.01
CA GLU A 160 5.60 -1.61 40.31
C GLU A 160 4.37 -1.03 41.01
N ALA A 161 4.23 0.31 41.05
CA ALA A 161 3.06 0.97 41.63
C ALA A 161 1.75 0.62 40.89
N ARG A 162 1.82 0.42 39.57
CA ARG A 162 0.63 0.12 38.75
C ARG A 162 0.19 -1.34 38.83
N LEU A 163 1.14 -2.26 38.99
CA LEU A 163 0.86 -3.69 39.10
C LEU A 163 0.71 -4.17 40.56
N GLY A 164 1.13 -3.36 41.54
CA GLY A 164 1.12 -3.76 42.95
C GLY A 164 2.08 -4.90 43.27
N LEU A 165 3.07 -5.14 42.39
CA LEU A 165 4.00 -6.27 42.46
C LEU A 165 5.43 -5.73 42.43
N ALA A 166 6.14 -5.87 43.56
CA ALA A 166 7.58 -5.69 43.60
C ALA A 166 8.25 -6.96 43.05
N ALA A 167 8.65 -6.92 41.78
CA ALA A 167 9.17 -8.08 41.06
C ALA A 167 10.50 -7.71 40.39
N PRO A 168 11.65 -8.23 40.87
CA PRO A 168 12.98 -7.86 40.33
C PRO A 168 13.15 -8.25 38.85
N TRP A 169 12.33 -9.18 38.34
CA TRP A 169 12.32 -9.59 36.94
C TRP A 169 11.48 -8.69 36.02
N LEU A 170 10.63 -7.82 36.58
CA LEU A 170 9.67 -7.00 35.83
C LEU A 170 10.37 -5.99 34.91
N ILE A 171 11.46 -5.39 35.39
CA ILE A 171 12.23 -4.40 34.64
C ILE A 171 13.06 -5.03 33.54
N PRO A 172 13.87 -6.07 33.79
CA PRO A 172 14.52 -6.81 32.72
C PRO A 172 13.53 -7.30 31.66
N ALA A 173 12.37 -7.83 32.06
CA ALA A 173 11.33 -8.25 31.14
C ALA A 173 10.78 -7.07 30.31
N ALA A 174 10.43 -5.95 30.95
CA ALA A 174 9.95 -4.75 30.25
C ALA A 174 10.97 -4.22 29.23
N ARG A 175 12.27 -4.22 29.57
CA ARG A 175 13.33 -3.82 28.63
C ARG A 175 13.44 -4.79 27.46
N LEU A 176 13.40 -6.10 27.72
CA LEU A 176 13.46 -7.11 26.68
C LEU A 176 12.27 -7.02 25.72
N PHE A 177 11.04 -6.94 26.24
CA PHE A 177 9.84 -6.76 25.42
C PHE A 177 9.87 -5.42 24.67
N GLY A 178 10.40 -4.36 25.29
CA GLY A 178 10.61 -3.08 24.61
C GLY A 178 11.54 -3.19 23.38
N LEU A 179 12.62 -3.97 23.47
CA LEU A 179 13.51 -4.25 22.34
C LEU A 179 12.82 -5.09 21.26
N ILE A 180 12.03 -6.09 21.65
CA ILE A 180 11.26 -6.93 20.72
C ILE A 180 10.27 -6.06 19.93
N ASP A 181 9.56 -5.16 20.59
CA ASP A 181 8.62 -4.23 19.96
C ASP A 181 9.33 -3.32 18.94
N LEU A 182 10.49 -2.76 19.29
CA LEU A 182 11.27 -1.96 18.34
C LEU A 182 11.80 -2.79 17.15
N ALA A 183 12.16 -4.06 17.36
CA ALA A 183 12.56 -4.95 16.29
C ALA A 183 11.39 -5.24 15.33
N ILE A 184 10.18 -5.48 15.86
CA ILE A 184 8.95 -5.62 15.07
C ILE A 184 8.67 -4.35 14.27
N ALA A 185 8.76 -3.18 14.90
CA ALA A 185 8.56 -1.90 14.21
C ALA A 185 9.54 -1.71 13.05
N MET A 186 10.82 -2.00 13.27
CA MET A 186 11.84 -1.88 12.24
C MET A 186 11.58 -2.85 11.07
N ALA A 187 11.18 -4.08 11.38
CA ALA A 187 10.80 -5.08 10.39
C ALA A 187 9.57 -4.62 9.57
N LEU A 188 8.57 -4.00 10.20
CA LEU A 188 7.42 -3.39 9.51
C LEU A 188 7.84 -2.26 8.57
N LEU A 189 8.67 -1.32 9.05
CA LEU A 189 9.14 -0.18 8.24
C LEU A 189 9.97 -0.63 7.03
N ARG A 190 10.71 -1.73 7.15
CA ARG A 190 11.50 -2.32 6.06
C ARG A 190 10.74 -3.36 5.25
N ASN A 191 9.47 -3.60 5.56
CA ASN A 191 8.63 -4.60 4.93
C ASN A 191 9.28 -6.01 4.90
N LEU A 192 9.91 -6.41 6.01
CA LEU A 192 10.57 -7.70 6.13
C LEU A 192 9.56 -8.79 6.50
N TRP A 193 9.55 -9.88 5.72
CA TRP A 193 8.71 -11.07 5.96
C TRP A 193 7.26 -10.76 6.34
N PRO A 194 6.50 -9.97 5.55
CA PRO A 194 5.26 -9.33 5.99
C PRO A 194 4.21 -10.32 6.52
N VAL A 195 4.06 -11.49 5.88
CA VAL A 195 3.15 -12.56 6.34
C VAL A 195 3.58 -13.12 7.71
N ARG A 196 4.86 -13.51 7.85
CA ARG A 196 5.37 -14.08 9.11
C ARG A 196 5.32 -13.05 10.25
N LEU A 197 5.65 -11.80 9.94
CA LEU A 197 5.64 -10.72 10.90
C LEU A 197 4.22 -10.39 11.37
N ALA A 198 3.23 -10.43 10.48
CA ALA A 198 1.82 -10.28 10.87
C ALA A 198 1.37 -11.42 11.79
N LEU A 199 1.72 -12.66 11.50
CA LEU A 199 1.42 -13.82 12.36
C LEU A 199 2.09 -13.71 13.74
N ILE A 200 3.35 -13.29 13.80
CA ILE A 200 4.07 -13.05 15.07
C ILE A 200 3.35 -12.00 15.90
N GLN A 201 2.96 -10.88 15.30
CA GLN A 201 2.22 -9.81 15.99
C GLN A 201 0.86 -10.32 16.50
N ILE A 202 0.12 -11.08 15.69
CA ILE A 202 -1.17 -11.68 16.10
C ILE A 202 -0.97 -12.61 17.29
N ALA A 203 0.01 -13.51 17.22
CA ALA A 203 0.31 -14.45 18.30
C ALA A 203 0.73 -13.73 19.59
N LEU A 204 1.57 -12.70 19.48
CA LEU A 204 2.02 -11.89 20.62
C LEU A 204 0.83 -11.17 21.28
N VAL A 205 0.04 -10.44 20.48
CA VAL A 205 -1.12 -9.69 20.99
C VAL A 205 -2.18 -10.61 21.58
N ALA A 206 -2.53 -11.70 20.90
CA ALA A 206 -3.48 -12.67 21.42
C ALA A 206 -2.98 -13.35 22.70
N GLY A 207 -1.69 -13.74 22.73
CA GLY A 207 -1.08 -14.44 23.85
C GLY A 207 -1.08 -13.60 25.14
N TYR A 208 -0.57 -12.36 25.09
CA TYR A 208 -0.57 -11.52 26.29
C TYR A 208 -1.99 -11.07 26.67
N THR A 209 -2.90 -10.89 25.70
CA THR A 209 -4.31 -10.56 25.98
C THR A 209 -5.01 -11.69 26.74
N ALA A 210 -4.78 -12.95 26.32
CA ALA A 210 -5.33 -14.11 27.00
C ALA A 210 -4.75 -14.25 28.43
N GLY A 211 -3.43 -14.10 28.58
CA GLY A 211 -2.78 -14.12 29.89
C GLY A 211 -3.32 -13.04 30.84
N LEU A 212 -3.42 -11.80 30.38
CA LEU A 212 -3.97 -10.69 31.17
C LEU A 212 -5.48 -10.84 31.44
N THR A 213 -6.23 -11.49 30.55
CA THR A 213 -7.65 -11.78 30.81
C THR A 213 -7.81 -12.73 31.99
N LEU A 214 -6.92 -13.72 32.15
CA LEU A 214 -6.95 -14.66 33.27
C LEU A 214 -6.43 -14.04 34.57
N LEU A 215 -5.34 -13.27 34.49
CA LEU A 215 -4.65 -12.72 35.66
C LEU A 215 -5.26 -11.40 36.16
N ALA A 216 -5.83 -10.61 35.26
CA ALA A 216 -6.33 -9.26 35.55
C ALA A 216 -7.55 -8.91 34.67
N PRO A 217 -8.67 -9.65 34.78
CA PRO A 217 -9.86 -9.45 33.95
C PRO A 217 -10.45 -8.04 34.04
N GLN A 218 -10.22 -7.32 35.14
CA GLN A 218 -10.62 -5.92 35.32
C GLN A 218 -10.03 -4.97 34.25
N LEU A 219 -8.93 -5.33 33.58
CA LEU A 219 -8.34 -4.54 32.50
C LEU A 219 -9.22 -4.42 31.25
N TRP A 220 -10.27 -5.26 31.13
CA TRP A 220 -11.32 -5.07 30.13
C TRP A 220 -12.20 -3.85 30.40
N LEU A 221 -12.33 -3.45 31.66
CA LEU A 221 -13.13 -2.31 32.12
C LEU A 221 -12.29 -1.04 32.35
N ASP A 222 -11.01 -1.07 32.01
CA ASP A 222 -10.12 0.08 32.15
C ASP A 222 -10.64 1.25 31.27
N PRO A 223 -10.80 2.47 31.84
CA PRO A 223 -11.42 3.60 31.13
C PRO A 223 -10.60 4.09 29.94
N PHE A 224 -9.31 3.75 29.87
CA PHE A 224 -8.43 4.05 28.74
C PHE A 224 -8.31 2.88 27.76
N GLY A 225 -9.16 1.86 27.90
CA GLY A 225 -9.28 0.75 26.96
C GLY A 225 -8.12 -0.23 27.03
N GLY A 226 -7.64 -0.54 28.24
CA GLY A 226 -6.51 -1.44 28.52
C GLY A 226 -6.42 -2.68 27.61
N LEU A 227 -7.30 -3.67 27.80
CA LEU A 227 -7.39 -4.84 26.90
C LEU A 227 -8.34 -4.61 25.72
N LEU A 228 -9.32 -3.72 25.87
CA LEU A 228 -10.35 -3.48 24.85
C LEU A 228 -9.74 -3.03 23.51
N LYS A 229 -8.67 -2.21 23.54
CA LYS A 229 -7.96 -1.76 22.32
C LYS A 229 -7.31 -2.89 21.53
N ASN A 230 -7.08 -4.06 22.14
CA ASN A 230 -6.44 -5.19 21.46
C ASN A 230 -7.37 -5.83 20.43
N LEU A 231 -8.70 -5.72 20.59
CA LEU A 231 -9.67 -6.21 19.60
C LEU A 231 -9.52 -5.51 18.25
N PRO A 232 -9.59 -4.16 18.14
CA PRO A 232 -9.35 -3.49 16.87
C PRO A 232 -7.90 -3.63 16.37
N ILE A 233 -6.90 -3.75 17.25
CA ILE A 233 -5.52 -4.04 16.84
C ILE A 233 -5.42 -5.40 16.15
N LEU A 234 -6.04 -6.45 16.72
CA LEU A 234 -6.07 -7.79 16.11
C LEU A 234 -6.80 -7.79 14.77
N ALA A 235 -7.93 -7.08 14.67
CA ALA A 235 -8.63 -6.90 13.40
C ALA A 235 -7.73 -6.21 12.35
N LEU A 236 -7.01 -5.16 12.75
CA LEU A 236 -6.07 -4.44 11.89
C LEU A 236 -4.90 -5.33 11.44
N LEU A 237 -4.39 -6.19 12.32
CA LEU A 237 -3.35 -7.17 12.01
C LEU A 237 -3.84 -8.25 11.03
N LEU A 238 -5.08 -8.71 11.16
CA LEU A 238 -5.71 -9.63 10.20
C LEU A 238 -5.88 -8.98 8.83
N VAL A 239 -6.31 -7.71 8.78
CA VAL A 239 -6.36 -6.95 7.53
C VAL A 239 -4.96 -6.79 6.94
N HIS A 240 -3.95 -6.48 7.77
CA HIS A 240 -2.56 -6.38 7.31
C HIS A 240 -2.06 -7.71 6.71
N LEU A 241 -2.36 -8.84 7.37
CA LEU A 241 -2.03 -10.18 6.89
C LEU A 241 -2.71 -10.49 5.55
N ALA A 242 -4.02 -10.21 5.44
CA ALA A 242 -4.78 -10.42 4.20
C ALA A 242 -4.24 -9.58 3.03
N LEU A 243 -3.71 -8.39 3.32
CA LEU A 243 -3.10 -7.50 2.32
C LEU A 243 -1.62 -7.82 2.06
N ALA A 244 -0.97 -8.63 2.89
CA ALA A 244 0.46 -8.97 2.77
C ALA A 244 0.71 -10.04 1.70
N GLU A 245 -0.27 -10.90 1.41
CA GLU A 245 -0.21 -11.86 0.33
C GLU A 245 -0.50 -11.18 -1.02
N GLU A 246 0.56 -10.88 -1.78
CA GLU A 246 0.47 -10.58 -3.20
C GLU A 246 0.83 -11.86 -3.95
N ARG A 247 -0.16 -12.50 -4.58
CA ARG A 247 0.04 -13.63 -5.50
C ARG A 247 0.37 -13.14 -6.89
#